data_AF-A0AAU4V7N0-F1
#
_entry.id   AF-A0AAU4V7N0-F1
#
_cell.length_a   1.000
_cell.length_b   1.000
_cell.length_c   1.000
_cell.angle_alpha   90.00
_cell.angle_beta   90.00
_cell.angle_gamma   90.00
#
_symmetry.space_group_name_H-M   'P 1'
#
loop_
_entity.id
_entity.type
_entity.pdbx_description
1 polymer ?
#
loop_
_entity_poly.entity_id
_entity_poly.type
_entity_poly.pdbx_seq_one_letter_code
_entity_poly.pdbx_strand_id
1 'polypeptide(L)'
;MAKLSYKVPSSLNRSFLDHEITLSKGGWAAKPSPIKQLLFFAGGILALLWFSTSTFVASSGPVAIAFFVLWGLAAIAYFGGLMKTKELRIMRVPAFLAYLPRTARHVLTRRSSNPTDFYSIVGIDGIDEDGLIRFSDGGEGRVYLVVGSASYLLFDEDRVGILDRVDSFWRKVETACEHSFITTKEPQRIYHQVANLEQRNQALEIRDPDLIELQNEQYDILTQHVGGKFPSIHQYLLLKGRNTDALRKGHQVLQAEVGGSTLMIKEITMLDREEAEPMLRVFYQGIDDELLDLKASLN
;
A
#
# COMPACT_ATOMS: atom_id res chain seq x y z
N MET A 1 -40.37 10.16 19.38
CA MET A 1 -38.94 10.50 19.53
C MET A 1 -38.10 9.29 19.18
N ALA A 2 -37.51 9.28 17.98
CA ALA A 2 -36.59 8.22 17.56
C ALA A 2 -35.25 8.38 18.31
N LYS A 3 -34.68 7.29 18.82
CA LYS A 3 -33.40 7.33 19.55
C LYS A 3 -32.29 7.80 18.60
N LEU A 4 -31.52 8.79 19.06
CA LEU A 4 -30.46 9.51 18.32
C LEU A 4 -29.16 8.73 18.11
N SER A 5 -29.07 7.47 18.51
CA SER A 5 -27.92 6.62 18.17
C SER A 5 -28.34 5.16 18.04
N TYR A 6 -28.04 4.59 16.88
CA TYR A 6 -28.01 3.14 16.70
C TYR A 6 -26.61 2.66 17.08
N LYS A 7 -26.52 1.86 18.13
CA LYS A 7 -25.30 1.09 18.43
C LYS A 7 -25.15 0.07 17.32
N VAL A 8 -24.23 0.29 16.38
CA VAL A 8 -23.90 -0.69 15.34
C VAL A 8 -23.54 -2.01 16.04
N PRO A 9 -24.38 -3.06 15.93
CA PRO A 9 -24.03 -4.33 16.51
C PRO A 9 -23.09 -4.99 15.52
N SER A 10 -21.83 -5.12 15.96
CA SER A 10 -20.78 -5.96 15.39
C SER A 10 -20.18 -5.60 14.03
N SER A 11 -18.85 -5.69 13.99
CA SER A 11 -18.02 -5.71 12.79
C SER A 11 -18.37 -6.91 11.89
N LEU A 12 -18.28 -6.73 10.57
CA LEU A 12 -18.56 -7.78 9.57
C LEU A 12 -17.64 -9.01 9.69
N ASN A 13 -16.49 -8.89 10.36
CA ASN A 13 -15.56 -9.99 10.64
C ASN A 13 -15.85 -10.62 12.01
N ARG A 14 -16.97 -11.34 12.17
CA ARG A 14 -17.22 -12.19 13.34
C ARG A 14 -17.00 -13.65 13.02
N SER A 15 -16.06 -14.28 13.72
CA SER A 15 -15.84 -15.71 13.66
C SER A 15 -16.80 -16.44 14.62
N PHE A 16 -17.06 -17.73 14.40
CA PHE A 16 -17.89 -18.56 15.30
C PHE A 16 -17.42 -18.50 16.77
N LEU A 17 -16.12 -18.25 16.99
CA LEU A 17 -15.52 -18.13 18.33
C LEU A 17 -15.89 -16.82 19.06
N ASP A 18 -16.48 -15.85 18.38
CA ASP A 18 -16.92 -14.56 18.94
C ASP A 18 -18.37 -14.56 19.42
N HIS A 19 -19.09 -15.68 19.28
CA HIS A 19 -20.44 -15.81 19.81
C HIS A 19 -20.43 -15.73 21.34
N GLU A 20 -21.30 -14.87 21.88
CA GLU A 20 -21.47 -14.70 23.33
C GLU A 20 -22.44 -15.76 23.84
N ILE A 21 -21.98 -16.61 24.77
CA ILE A 21 -22.85 -17.55 25.47
C ILE A 21 -23.26 -16.92 26.79
N THR A 22 -24.56 -16.93 27.07
CA THR A 22 -25.09 -16.62 28.40
C THR A 22 -25.22 -17.93 29.17
N LEU A 23 -24.33 -18.14 30.14
CA LEU A 23 -24.48 -19.24 31.11
C LEU A 23 -25.40 -18.76 32.22
N SER A 24 -26.68 -19.08 32.11
CA SER A 24 -27.66 -18.88 33.19
C SER A 24 -28.06 -20.24 33.77
N LYS A 25 -27.71 -20.49 35.04
CA LYS A 25 -28.23 -21.62 35.81
C LYS A 25 -28.44 -21.17 37.25
N GLY A 26 -29.67 -21.32 37.75
CA GLY A 26 -29.99 -21.16 39.17
C GLY A 26 -29.71 -19.77 39.76
N GLY A 27 -30.22 -18.69 39.14
CA GLY A 27 -30.19 -17.33 39.73
C GLY A 27 -28.84 -16.60 39.67
N TRP A 28 -27.75 -17.27 39.31
CA TRP A 28 -26.47 -16.64 38.97
C TRP A 28 -26.41 -16.38 37.46
N ALA A 29 -26.56 -15.11 37.08
CA ALA A 29 -26.32 -14.67 35.71
C ALA A 29 -24.84 -14.28 35.57
N ALA A 30 -24.01 -15.19 35.05
CA ALA A 30 -22.67 -14.83 34.63
C ALA A 30 -22.75 -13.82 33.47
N LYS A 31 -21.88 -12.81 33.47
CA LYS A 31 -21.82 -11.84 32.36
C LYS A 31 -21.61 -12.63 31.05
N PRO A 32 -22.34 -12.30 29.96
CA PRO A 32 -22.16 -12.95 28.67
C PRO A 32 -20.69 -12.84 28.25
N SER A 33 -20.06 -13.99 28.08
CA SER A 33 -18.65 -14.11 27.71
C SER A 33 -18.53 -14.79 26.34
N PRO A 34 -17.66 -14.31 25.45
CA PRO A 34 -17.37 -14.95 24.18
C PRO A 34 -16.84 -16.38 24.37
N ILE A 35 -17.17 -17.30 23.47
CA ILE A 35 -16.66 -18.69 23.47
C ILE A 35 -15.13 -18.73 23.53
N LYS A 36 -14.45 -17.86 22.77
CA LYS A 36 -12.98 -17.73 22.80
C LYS A 36 -12.42 -17.49 24.20
N GLN A 37 -13.15 -16.73 25.04
CA GLN A 37 -12.72 -16.42 26.40
C GLN A 37 -12.85 -17.64 27.31
N LEU A 38 -13.94 -18.40 27.19
CA LEU A 38 -14.15 -19.61 27.97
C LEU A 38 -13.14 -20.70 27.61
N LEU A 39 -12.89 -20.89 26.30
CA LEU A 39 -11.85 -21.82 25.83
C LEU A 39 -10.46 -21.41 26.31
N PHE A 40 -10.16 -20.10 26.32
CA PHE A 40 -8.89 -19.60 26.83
C PHE A 40 -8.71 -19.88 28.33
N PHE A 41 -9.74 -19.66 29.15
CA PHE A 41 -9.69 -19.97 30.59
C PHE A 41 -9.57 -21.47 30.85
N ALA A 42 -10.39 -22.29 30.18
CA ALA A 42 -10.36 -23.75 30.34
C ALA A 42 -9.00 -24.33 29.90
N GLY A 43 -8.52 -23.94 28.71
CA GLY A 43 -7.22 -24.35 28.20
C GLY A 43 -6.06 -23.84 29.07
N GLY A 44 -6.14 -22.59 29.56
CA GLY A 44 -5.13 -22.01 30.45
C GLY A 44 -5.02 -22.74 31.78
N ILE A 45 -6.15 -23.09 32.41
CA ILE A 45 -6.16 -23.85 33.68
C ILE A 45 -5.63 -25.26 33.47
N LEU A 46 -6.04 -25.95 32.40
CA LEU A 46 -5.54 -27.28 32.06
C LEU A 46 -4.03 -27.27 31.80
N ALA A 47 -3.55 -26.28 31.05
CA ALA A 47 -2.12 -26.09 30.82
C ALA A 47 -1.37 -25.82 32.14
N LEU A 48 -1.90 -24.97 33.01
CA LEU A 48 -1.29 -24.66 34.30
C LEU A 48 -1.19 -25.90 35.20
N LEU A 49 -2.22 -26.73 35.25
CA LEU A 49 -2.22 -28.00 35.98
C LEU A 49 -1.25 -29.01 35.38
N TRP A 50 -1.16 -29.07 34.05
CA TRP A 50 -0.18 -29.92 33.37
C TRP A 50 1.25 -29.48 33.69
N PHE A 51 1.54 -28.18 33.61
CA PHE A 51 2.87 -27.64 33.90
C PHE A 51 3.28 -27.82 35.36
N SER A 52 2.35 -27.73 36.32
CA SER A 52 2.65 -27.92 37.74
C SER A 52 2.87 -29.39 38.12
N THR A 53 2.33 -30.34 37.35
CA THR A 53 2.39 -31.78 37.68
C THR A 53 3.39 -32.57 36.85
N SER A 54 3.65 -32.16 35.59
CA SER A 54 4.37 -32.99 34.60
C SER A 54 5.71 -32.40 34.12
N THR A 55 6.06 -31.19 34.55
CA THR A 55 7.23 -30.44 34.04
C THR A 55 8.24 -30.14 35.17
N PHE A 56 9.36 -29.46 34.87
CA PHE A 56 10.42 -29.07 35.82
C PHE A 56 9.92 -28.32 37.08
N VAL A 57 8.73 -27.73 37.01
CA VAL A 57 8.06 -27.07 38.14
C VAL A 57 7.65 -28.09 39.21
N ALA A 58 7.28 -29.31 38.82
CA ALA A 58 6.88 -30.37 39.75
C ALA A 58 8.03 -30.84 40.65
N SER A 59 9.28 -30.77 40.16
CA SER A 59 10.49 -31.08 40.92
C SER A 59 10.99 -29.93 41.81
N SER A 60 10.33 -28.76 41.77
CA SER A 60 10.72 -27.60 42.57
C SER A 60 10.16 -27.65 43.99
N GLY A 61 10.70 -26.82 44.89
CA GLY A 61 10.19 -26.71 46.25
C GLY A 61 8.72 -26.23 46.29
N PRO A 62 7.93 -26.62 47.31
CA PRO A 62 6.49 -26.33 47.38
C PRO A 62 6.16 -24.83 47.31
N VAL A 63 7.05 -23.97 47.80
CA VAL A 63 6.92 -22.50 47.72
C VAL A 63 7.02 -22.00 46.27
N ALA A 64 7.93 -22.57 45.48
CA ALA A 64 8.09 -22.19 44.07
C ALA A 64 6.88 -22.63 43.23
N ILE A 65 6.33 -23.81 43.52
CA ILE A 65 5.09 -24.31 42.89
C ILE A 65 3.92 -23.37 43.21
N ALA A 66 3.74 -23.00 44.47
CA ALA A 66 2.68 -22.09 44.89
C ALA A 66 2.79 -20.71 44.19
N PHE A 67 4.01 -20.18 44.09
CA PHE A 67 4.25 -18.91 43.40
C PHE A 67 3.97 -19.00 41.89
N PHE A 68 4.38 -20.09 41.25
CA PHE A 68 4.12 -20.34 39.83
C PHE A 68 2.62 -20.46 39.53
N VAL A 69 1.88 -21.18 40.37
CA VAL A 69 0.42 -21.33 40.24
C VAL A 69 -0.27 -19.97 40.42
N LEU A 70 0.12 -19.20 41.45
CA LEU A 70 -0.43 -17.88 41.70
C LEU A 70 -0.19 -16.91 40.52
N TRP A 71 1.04 -16.87 40.02
CA TRP A 71 1.39 -16.04 38.86
C TRP A 71 0.73 -16.51 37.57
N GLY A 72 0.64 -17.82 37.35
CA GLY A 72 -0.01 -18.39 36.18
C GLY A 72 -1.51 -18.08 36.17
N LEU A 73 -2.19 -18.17 37.32
CA LEU A 73 -3.59 -17.75 37.44
C LEU A 73 -3.76 -16.25 37.18
N ALA A 74 -2.87 -15.41 37.72
CA ALA A 74 -2.88 -13.97 37.45
C ALA A 74 -2.66 -13.65 35.96
N ALA A 75 -1.73 -14.36 35.30
CA ALA A 75 -1.45 -14.21 33.87
C ALA A 75 -2.65 -14.65 33.01
N ILE A 76 -3.27 -15.79 33.32
CA ILE A 76 -4.48 -16.27 32.63
C ILE A 76 -5.62 -15.26 32.82
N ALA A 77 -5.83 -14.74 34.03
CA ALA A 77 -6.84 -13.70 34.30
C ALA A 77 -6.57 -12.41 33.52
N TYR A 78 -5.30 -11.99 33.42
CA TYR A 78 -4.93 -10.80 32.65
C TYR A 78 -5.14 -11.01 31.15
N PHE A 79 -4.56 -12.06 30.56
CA PHE A 79 -4.60 -12.32 29.12
C PHE A 79 -6.00 -12.76 28.62
N GLY A 80 -6.76 -13.43 29.48
CA GLY A 80 -8.16 -13.82 29.25
C GLY A 80 -9.15 -12.67 29.49
N GLY A 81 -8.70 -11.51 29.96
CA GLY A 81 -9.52 -10.31 30.09
C GLY A 81 -9.94 -9.77 28.72
N LEU A 82 -11.21 -9.38 28.59
CA LEU A 82 -11.70 -8.69 27.40
C LEU A 82 -11.31 -7.21 27.43
N MET A 83 -10.96 -6.68 26.27
CA MET A 83 -10.75 -5.24 26.08
C MET A 83 -12.06 -4.53 25.71
N LYS A 84 -12.02 -3.20 25.63
CA LYS A 84 -13.17 -2.38 25.19
C LYS A 84 -13.70 -2.81 23.81
N THR A 85 -12.84 -3.37 22.96
CA THR A 85 -13.14 -3.92 21.63
C THR A 85 -13.70 -5.34 21.65
N LYS A 86 -13.87 -5.98 22.82
CA LYS A 86 -14.27 -7.40 23.00
C LYS A 86 -13.27 -8.42 22.41
N GLU A 87 -12.04 -8.01 22.18
CA GLU A 87 -10.92 -8.90 21.86
C GLU A 87 -10.22 -9.37 23.13
N LEU A 88 -9.60 -10.55 23.07
CA LEU A 88 -8.78 -11.07 24.17
C LEU A 88 -7.47 -10.30 24.23
N ARG A 89 -6.98 -9.99 25.44
CA ARG A 89 -5.69 -9.29 25.60
C ARG A 89 -4.51 -10.04 25.00
N ILE A 90 -4.57 -11.38 24.95
CA ILE A 90 -3.52 -12.19 24.33
C ILE A 90 -3.30 -11.89 22.85
N MET A 91 -4.32 -11.42 22.13
CA MET A 91 -4.19 -11.08 20.70
C MET A 91 -3.23 -9.92 20.44
N ARG A 92 -2.89 -9.12 21.47
CA ARG A 92 -1.88 -8.04 21.37
C ARG A 92 -0.46 -8.50 21.63
N VAL A 93 -0.24 -9.70 22.14
CA VAL A 93 1.11 -10.20 22.45
C VAL A 93 1.99 -10.25 21.20
N PRO A 94 1.54 -10.77 20.05
CA PRO A 94 2.35 -10.75 18.83
C PRO A 94 2.72 -9.33 18.38
N ALA A 95 1.75 -8.40 18.40
CA ALA A 95 1.99 -7.00 18.05
C ALA A 95 2.98 -6.33 19.02
N PHE A 96 2.88 -6.62 20.32
CA PHE A 96 3.81 -6.12 21.31
C PHE A 96 5.22 -6.68 21.11
N LEU A 97 5.35 -7.98 20.81
CA LEU A 97 6.64 -8.61 20.52
C LEU A 97 7.26 -8.05 19.23
N ALA A 98 6.45 -7.79 18.20
CA ALA A 98 6.89 -7.13 16.96
C ALA A 98 7.39 -5.69 17.21
N TYR A 99 6.82 -5.00 18.19
CA TYR A 99 7.23 -3.63 18.59
C TYR A 99 8.35 -3.61 19.65
N LEU A 100 8.71 -4.75 20.23
CA LEU A 100 9.74 -4.84 21.27
C LEU A 100 11.14 -4.41 20.78
N PRO A 101 11.64 -4.79 19.58
CA PRO A 101 12.96 -4.34 19.13
C PRO A 101 13.00 -2.83 18.91
N ARG A 102 14.09 -2.17 19.34
CA ARG A 102 14.26 -0.71 19.21
C ARG A 102 14.23 -0.23 17.76
N THR A 103 14.72 -1.04 16.83
CA THR A 103 14.70 -0.75 15.39
C THR A 103 13.28 -0.60 14.85
N ALA A 104 12.33 -1.45 15.28
CA ALA A 104 10.92 -1.37 14.85
C ALA A 104 10.16 -0.17 15.41
N ARG A 105 10.76 0.62 16.31
CA ARG A 105 10.16 1.83 16.90
C ARG A 105 10.59 3.12 16.20
N HIS A 106 11.53 3.02 15.27
CA HIS A 106 12.11 4.17 14.59
C HIS A 106 11.96 3.98 13.09
N VAL A 107 11.17 4.86 12.46
CA VAL A 107 11.15 5.00 11.01
C VAL A 107 12.21 6.04 10.66
N LEU A 108 13.20 5.65 9.86
CA LEU A 108 14.23 6.58 9.40
C LEU A 108 13.62 7.52 8.35
N THR A 109 13.65 8.82 8.65
CA THR A 109 13.09 9.86 7.79
C THR A 109 14.15 10.56 6.93
N ARG A 110 15.32 9.95 6.74
CA ARG A 110 16.40 10.56 5.94
C ARG A 110 16.10 10.37 4.47
N ARG A 111 16.49 11.35 3.64
CA ARG A 111 16.33 11.26 2.17
C ARG A 111 17.09 10.08 1.54
N SER A 112 18.16 9.61 2.18
CA SER A 112 18.95 8.46 1.71
C SER A 112 18.49 7.11 2.26
N SER A 113 17.54 7.07 3.20
CA SER A 113 17.02 5.81 3.72
C SER A 113 15.94 5.23 2.81
N ASN A 114 15.82 3.91 2.85
CA ASN A 114 14.83 3.16 2.09
C ASN A 114 13.41 3.64 2.47
N PRO A 115 12.58 4.11 1.51
CA PRO A 115 11.22 4.57 1.76
C PRO A 115 10.24 3.45 2.17
N THR A 116 10.60 2.18 2.05
CA THR A 116 9.70 1.04 2.37
C THR A 116 9.11 1.13 3.78
N ASP A 117 9.86 1.63 4.76
CA ASP A 117 9.34 1.75 6.13
C ASP A 117 8.19 2.77 6.25
N PHE A 118 8.12 3.77 5.35
CA PHE A 118 7.01 4.73 5.28
C PHE A 118 5.74 4.16 4.67
N TYR A 119 5.83 3.10 3.87
CA TYR A 119 4.66 2.42 3.30
C TYR A 119 3.71 1.94 4.39
N SER A 120 4.26 1.48 5.52
CA SER A 120 3.50 1.08 6.70
C SER A 120 2.62 2.19 7.29
N ILE A 121 3.02 3.45 7.16
CA ILE A 121 2.27 4.62 7.68
C ILE A 121 1.07 4.91 6.78
N VAL A 122 1.22 4.74 5.46
CA VAL A 122 0.17 5.00 4.45
C VAL A 122 -0.68 3.76 4.19
N GLY A 123 -0.40 2.66 4.90
CA GLY A 123 -1.13 1.40 4.79
C GLY A 123 -0.84 0.64 3.49
N ILE A 124 0.36 0.77 2.94
CA ILE A 124 0.87 -0.08 1.87
C ILE A 124 1.67 -1.22 2.54
N ASP A 125 1.23 -2.45 2.34
CA ASP A 125 1.86 -3.65 2.89
C ASP A 125 3.05 -4.11 2.03
N GLY A 126 2.99 -3.86 0.72
CA GLY A 126 4.06 -4.20 -0.22
C GLY A 126 3.68 -3.95 -1.68
N ILE A 127 4.69 -4.02 -2.54
CA ILE A 127 4.56 -3.89 -4.00
C ILE A 127 5.14 -5.18 -4.60
N ASP A 128 4.32 -5.92 -5.36
CA ASP A 128 4.76 -7.11 -6.08
C ASP A 128 5.60 -6.71 -7.31
N GLU A 129 6.38 -7.65 -7.87
CA GLU A 129 7.22 -7.44 -9.06
C GLU A 129 6.44 -6.85 -10.25
N ASP A 130 5.18 -7.28 -10.43
CA ASP A 130 4.29 -6.80 -11.48
C ASP A 130 3.70 -5.39 -11.21
N GLY A 131 4.20 -4.66 -10.21
CA GLY A 131 3.74 -3.33 -9.81
C GLY A 131 2.40 -3.30 -9.07
N LEU A 132 1.91 -4.46 -8.57
CA LEU A 132 0.69 -4.54 -7.78
C LEU A 132 0.95 -4.09 -6.35
N ILE A 133 0.26 -3.04 -5.91
CA ILE A 133 0.35 -2.48 -4.57
C ILE A 133 -0.72 -3.12 -3.70
N ARG A 134 -0.32 -3.77 -2.60
CA ARG A 134 -1.25 -4.32 -1.61
C ARG A 134 -1.40 -3.36 -0.44
N PHE A 135 -2.63 -3.07 -0.06
CA PHE A 135 -2.95 -2.18 1.04
C PHE A 135 -3.40 -2.96 2.28
N SER A 136 -3.13 -2.40 3.46
CA SER A 136 -3.45 -2.99 4.76
C SER A 136 -4.95 -3.09 5.06
N ASP A 137 -5.77 -2.36 4.32
CA ASP A 137 -7.24 -2.45 4.33
C ASP A 137 -7.78 -3.63 3.48
N GLY A 138 -6.89 -4.41 2.86
CA GLY A 138 -7.23 -5.49 1.94
C GLY A 138 -7.52 -5.01 0.52
N GLY A 139 -7.33 -3.72 0.24
CA GLY A 139 -7.40 -3.17 -1.10
C GLY A 139 -6.16 -3.50 -1.93
N GLU A 140 -6.32 -3.39 -3.24
CA GLU A 140 -5.23 -3.55 -4.20
C GLU A 140 -5.18 -2.34 -5.12
N GLY A 141 -3.98 -1.94 -5.53
CA GLY A 141 -3.82 -0.84 -6.46
C GLY A 141 -2.71 -1.04 -7.47
N ARG A 142 -2.75 -0.21 -8.50
CA ARG A 142 -1.78 -0.23 -9.59
C ARG A 142 -1.59 1.18 -10.13
N VAL A 143 -0.36 1.49 -10.50
CA VAL A 143 0.00 2.80 -11.04
C VAL A 143 0.12 2.71 -12.56
N TYR A 144 -0.41 3.73 -13.23
CA TYR A 144 -0.29 3.91 -14.67
C TYR A 144 0.36 5.26 -14.97
N LEU A 145 1.31 5.30 -15.88
CA LEU A 145 1.74 6.52 -16.53
C LEU A 145 0.69 6.88 -17.57
N VAL A 146 0.17 8.09 -17.51
CA VAL A 146 -0.95 8.57 -18.33
C VAL A 146 -0.46 9.72 -19.19
N VAL A 147 -0.65 9.60 -20.50
CA VAL A 147 -0.37 10.69 -21.45
C VAL A 147 -1.70 11.29 -21.91
N GLY A 148 -1.90 12.55 -21.57
CA GLY A 148 -3.06 13.33 -22.01
C GLY A 148 -2.91 13.91 -23.41
N SER A 149 -4.01 14.45 -23.92
CA SER A 149 -4.14 15.06 -25.26
C SER A 149 -3.87 16.58 -25.28
N ALA A 150 -3.11 17.10 -24.30
CA ALA A 150 -2.99 18.54 -24.01
C ALA A 150 -2.62 19.44 -25.21
N SER A 151 -2.03 18.89 -26.28
CA SER A 151 -1.67 19.60 -27.51
C SER A 151 -2.85 19.94 -28.45
N TYR A 152 -4.06 19.40 -28.23
CA TYR A 152 -5.22 19.65 -29.10
C TYR A 152 -6.06 20.88 -28.73
N LEU A 153 -5.69 21.65 -27.70
CA LEU A 153 -6.46 22.81 -27.21
C LEU A 153 -6.41 24.06 -28.12
N LEU A 154 -6.04 23.92 -29.39
CA LEU A 154 -5.87 25.04 -30.31
C LEU A 154 -7.20 25.52 -30.93
N PHE A 155 -8.27 24.71 -30.88
CA PHE A 155 -9.57 25.04 -31.45
C PHE A 155 -10.72 24.86 -30.45
N ASP A 156 -11.73 25.73 -30.54
CA ASP A 156 -12.89 25.72 -29.63
C ASP A 156 -13.73 24.43 -29.73
N GLU A 157 -13.78 23.80 -30.91
CA GLU A 157 -14.49 22.54 -31.14
C GLU A 157 -13.81 21.38 -30.42
N ASP A 158 -12.48 21.30 -30.50
CA ASP A 158 -11.68 20.30 -29.78
C ASP A 158 -11.84 20.46 -28.27
N ARG A 159 -11.93 21.70 -27.76
CA ARG A 159 -12.20 21.96 -26.34
C ARG A 159 -13.53 21.34 -25.90
N VAL A 160 -14.60 21.53 -26.68
CA VAL A 160 -15.92 20.95 -26.35
C VAL A 160 -15.87 19.43 -26.42
N GLY A 161 -15.25 18.86 -27.45
CA GLY A 161 -15.08 17.40 -27.57
C GLY A 161 -14.30 16.79 -26.41
N ILE A 162 -13.25 17.46 -25.93
CA ILE A 162 -12.48 17.02 -24.76
C ILE A 162 -13.34 17.09 -23.50
N LEU A 163 -14.07 18.19 -23.27
CA LEU A 163 -14.93 18.34 -22.08
C LEU A 163 -16.03 17.27 -22.05
N ASP A 164 -16.71 17.03 -23.18
CA ASP A 164 -17.74 16.00 -23.31
C ASP A 164 -17.17 14.60 -23.10
N ARG A 165 -15.93 14.36 -23.57
CA ARG A 165 -15.27 13.08 -23.37
C ARG A 165 -14.87 12.86 -21.91
N VAL A 166 -14.33 13.87 -21.25
CA VAL A 166 -13.98 13.83 -19.82
C VAL A 166 -15.22 13.55 -18.98
N ASP A 167 -16.34 14.23 -19.24
CA ASP A 167 -17.61 13.97 -18.56
C ASP A 167 -18.09 12.53 -18.82
N SER A 168 -18.04 12.08 -20.08
CA SER A 168 -18.41 10.72 -20.47
C SER A 168 -17.54 9.65 -19.80
N PHE A 169 -16.25 9.91 -19.58
CA PHE A 169 -15.36 9.01 -18.86
C PHE A 169 -15.79 8.89 -17.40
N TRP A 170 -15.95 10.02 -16.69
CA TRP A 170 -16.29 10.02 -15.27
C TRP A 170 -17.67 9.41 -14.99
N ARG A 171 -18.61 9.49 -15.93
CA ARG A 171 -19.91 8.79 -15.84
C ARG A 171 -19.79 7.26 -15.85
N LYS A 172 -18.72 6.70 -16.40
CA LYS A 172 -18.48 5.24 -16.45
C LYS A 172 -17.72 4.72 -15.22
N VAL A 173 -17.08 5.61 -14.46
CA VAL A 173 -16.23 5.22 -13.33
C VAL A 173 -17.09 4.74 -12.16
N GLU A 174 -16.85 3.51 -11.70
CA GLU A 174 -17.52 2.95 -10.52
C GLU A 174 -16.92 3.52 -9.21
N THR A 175 -17.76 3.72 -8.20
CA THR A 175 -17.35 4.24 -6.87
C THR A 175 -16.57 3.24 -6.01
N ALA A 176 -16.44 1.99 -6.46
CA ALA A 176 -15.65 0.96 -5.79
C ALA A 176 -14.14 1.06 -6.05
N CYS A 177 -13.74 1.91 -7.01
CA CYS A 177 -12.35 2.16 -7.38
C CYS A 177 -12.01 3.65 -7.25
N GLU A 178 -10.99 3.94 -6.46
CA GLU A 178 -10.43 5.27 -6.29
C GLU A 178 -9.44 5.57 -7.41
N HIS A 179 -9.54 6.78 -7.96
CA HIS A 179 -8.70 7.29 -9.05
C HIS A 179 -7.93 8.49 -8.53
N SER A 180 -6.63 8.34 -8.33
CA SER A 180 -5.77 9.39 -7.79
C SER A 180 -4.74 9.82 -8.83
N PHE A 181 -4.93 11.02 -9.38
CA PHE A 181 -4.00 11.62 -10.33
C PHE A 181 -2.85 12.29 -9.58
N ILE A 182 -1.65 11.95 -10.00
CA ILE A 182 -0.39 12.36 -9.41
C ILE A 182 0.41 13.04 -10.50
N THR A 183 0.81 14.29 -10.28
CA THR A 183 1.63 15.03 -11.24
C THR A 183 2.99 15.27 -10.62
N THR A 184 4.04 14.79 -11.28
CA THR A 184 5.43 14.98 -10.86
C THR A 184 6.23 15.71 -11.92
N LYS A 185 7.32 16.35 -11.50
CA LYS A 185 8.33 16.88 -12.41
C LYS A 185 9.52 15.96 -12.35
N GLU A 186 9.77 15.24 -13.43
CA GLU A 186 10.85 14.27 -13.55
C GLU A 186 11.60 14.54 -14.86
N PRO A 187 12.86 14.13 -14.99
CA PRO A 187 13.56 14.22 -16.26
C PRO A 187 12.79 13.48 -17.38
N GLN A 188 13.00 13.90 -18.62
CA GLN A 188 12.30 13.30 -19.74
C GLN A 188 12.67 11.82 -19.89
N ARG A 189 11.66 10.94 -19.95
CA ARG A 189 11.86 9.52 -20.25
C ARG A 189 12.26 9.36 -21.73
N ILE A 190 13.51 8.95 -21.97
CA ILE A 190 14.09 8.82 -23.31
C ILE A 190 14.13 7.38 -23.83
N TYR A 191 13.63 6.39 -23.06
CA TYR A 191 13.78 4.98 -23.37
C TYR A 191 13.36 4.59 -24.79
N HIS A 192 12.23 5.11 -25.28
CA HIS A 192 11.79 4.86 -26.66
C HIS A 192 12.70 5.49 -27.72
N GLN A 193 13.26 6.67 -27.44
CA GLN A 193 14.17 7.35 -28.36
C GLN A 193 15.51 6.60 -28.43
N VAL A 194 16.00 6.16 -27.28
CA VAL A 194 17.19 5.32 -27.15
C VAL A 194 16.99 3.97 -27.86
N ALA A 195 15.88 3.27 -27.61
CA ALA A 195 15.58 2.00 -28.25
C ALA A 195 15.46 2.12 -29.78
N ASN A 196 14.85 3.20 -30.28
CA ASN A 196 14.80 3.47 -31.72
C ASN A 196 16.19 3.72 -32.31
N LEU A 197 17.07 4.39 -31.55
CA LEU A 197 18.46 4.63 -31.94
C LEU A 197 19.26 3.31 -31.99
N GLU A 198 19.10 2.44 -30.99
CA GLU A 198 19.69 1.11 -31.00
C GLU A 198 19.18 0.26 -32.16
N GLN A 199 17.87 0.31 -32.44
CA GLN A 199 17.29 -0.42 -33.57
C GLN A 199 17.85 0.08 -34.91
N ARG A 200 18.02 1.40 -35.06
CA ARG A 200 18.67 1.98 -36.23
C ARG A 200 20.12 1.54 -36.35
N ASN A 201 20.85 1.46 -35.24
CA ASN A 201 22.22 0.98 -35.21
C ASN A 201 22.33 -0.48 -35.68
N GLN A 202 21.42 -1.33 -35.19
CA GLN A 202 21.35 -2.73 -35.57
C GLN A 202 20.95 -2.92 -37.04
N ALA A 203 20.14 -2.02 -37.59
CA ALA A 203 19.68 -2.06 -38.97
C ALA A 203 20.70 -1.53 -40.01
N LEU A 204 21.87 -1.04 -39.58
CA LEU A 204 22.91 -0.59 -40.51
C LEU A 204 23.48 -1.78 -41.30
N GLU A 205 23.25 -1.78 -42.62
CA GLU A 205 23.84 -2.75 -43.55
C GLU A 205 25.36 -2.58 -43.69
N ILE A 206 25.84 -1.33 -43.58
CA ILE A 206 27.25 -0.97 -43.67
C ILE A 206 27.67 -0.33 -42.34
N ARG A 207 28.64 -0.94 -41.66
CA ARG A 207 29.20 -0.45 -40.40
C ARG A 207 30.35 0.52 -40.64
N ASP A 208 30.02 1.69 -41.15
CA ASP A 208 30.96 2.81 -41.27
C ASP A 208 31.30 3.37 -39.87
N PRO A 209 32.59 3.55 -39.52
CA PRO A 209 32.98 4.11 -38.23
C PRO A 209 32.37 5.49 -37.94
N ASP A 210 32.21 6.36 -38.94
CA ASP A 210 31.67 7.71 -38.74
C ASP A 210 30.18 7.67 -38.36
N LEU A 211 29.42 6.71 -38.92
CA LEU A 211 28.01 6.50 -38.61
C LEU A 211 27.79 5.91 -37.20
N ILE A 212 28.75 5.14 -36.71
CA ILE A 212 28.73 4.60 -35.35
C ILE A 212 29.05 5.73 -34.35
N GLU A 213 30.06 6.56 -34.64
CA GLU A 213 30.40 7.71 -33.81
C GLU A 213 29.23 8.70 -33.69
N LEU A 214 28.58 9.04 -34.81
CA LEU A 214 27.40 9.90 -34.81
C LEU A 214 26.25 9.34 -33.95
N GLN A 215 26.04 8.02 -33.96
CA GLN A 215 25.01 7.38 -33.15
C GLN A 215 25.35 7.38 -31.67
N ASN A 216 26.61 7.16 -31.32
CA ASN A 216 27.08 7.26 -29.94
C ASN A 216 26.92 8.71 -29.43
N GLU A 217 27.25 9.71 -30.25
CA GLU A 217 27.04 11.12 -29.89
C GLU A 217 25.55 11.42 -29.67
N GLN A 218 24.66 10.94 -30.54
CA GLN A 218 23.22 11.10 -30.35
C GLN A 218 22.71 10.39 -29.08
N TYR A 219 23.24 9.21 -28.76
CA TYR A 219 22.93 8.49 -27.53
C TYR A 219 23.38 9.28 -26.29
N ASP A 220 24.58 9.84 -26.31
CA ASP A 220 25.12 10.66 -25.22
C ASP A 220 24.31 11.95 -25.04
N ILE A 221 23.90 12.60 -26.13
CA ILE A 221 23.02 13.77 -26.07
C ILE A 221 21.67 13.39 -25.45
N LEU A 222 21.05 12.29 -25.89
CA LEU A 222 19.77 11.85 -25.34
C LEU A 222 19.87 11.55 -23.84
N THR A 223 20.89 10.81 -23.43
CA THR A 223 21.06 10.38 -22.03
C THR A 223 21.52 11.50 -21.10
N GLN A 224 22.56 12.25 -21.47
CA GLN A 224 23.17 13.26 -20.61
C GLN A 224 22.50 14.63 -20.69
N HIS A 225 21.99 15.00 -21.86
CA HIS A 225 21.40 16.33 -22.08
C HIS A 225 19.89 16.29 -21.90
N VAL A 226 19.18 15.46 -22.68
CA VAL A 226 17.71 15.42 -22.70
C VAL A 226 17.16 14.75 -21.44
N GLY A 227 17.67 13.55 -21.13
CA GLY A 227 17.26 12.77 -19.96
C GLY A 227 17.73 13.34 -18.62
N GLY A 228 18.58 14.37 -18.60
CA GLY A 228 19.10 14.97 -17.37
C GLY A 228 18.68 16.42 -17.15
N LYS A 229 18.79 17.29 -18.17
CA LYS A 229 18.69 18.75 -17.98
C LYS A 229 17.28 19.31 -18.14
N PHE A 230 16.38 18.62 -18.84
CA PHE A 230 15.05 19.13 -19.12
C PHE A 230 14.00 18.44 -18.25
N PRO A 231 13.44 19.15 -17.25
CA PRO A 231 12.34 18.63 -16.47
C PRO A 231 11.10 18.57 -17.36
N SER A 232 10.43 17.42 -17.35
CA SER A 232 9.13 17.21 -17.99
C SER A 232 8.07 16.96 -16.93
N ILE A 233 6.82 17.29 -17.26
CA ILE A 233 5.68 17.01 -16.40
C ILE A 233 5.19 15.61 -16.75
N HIS A 234 5.25 14.71 -15.77
CA HIS A 234 4.70 13.37 -15.88
C HIS A 234 3.41 13.30 -15.07
N GLN A 235 2.42 12.60 -15.62
CA GLN A 235 1.15 12.38 -14.97
C GLN A 235 0.95 10.89 -14.75
N TYR A 236 0.80 10.51 -13.49
CA TYR A 236 0.51 9.15 -13.07
C TYR A 236 -0.93 9.07 -12.57
N LEU A 237 -1.53 7.91 -12.74
CA LEU A 237 -2.83 7.55 -12.20
C LEU A 237 -2.66 6.32 -11.32
N LEU A 238 -2.85 6.50 -10.01
CA LEU A 238 -3.00 5.41 -9.08
C LEU A 238 -4.47 4.98 -9.06
N LEU A 239 -4.72 3.75 -9.52
CA LEU A 239 -5.99 3.08 -9.30
C LEU A 239 -5.92 2.26 -8.02
N LYS A 240 -6.85 2.47 -7.09
CA LYS A 240 -7.02 1.63 -5.90
C LYS A 240 -8.42 1.02 -5.88
N GLY A 241 -8.51 -0.30 -5.94
CA GLY A 241 -9.74 -1.06 -5.77
C GLY A 241 -9.89 -1.54 -4.32
N ARG A 242 -11.13 -1.62 -3.83
CA ARG A 242 -11.42 -2.27 -2.54
C ARG A 242 -11.13 -3.78 -2.54
N ASN A 243 -11.08 -4.38 -3.71
CA ASN A 243 -10.75 -5.78 -3.97
C ASN A 243 -10.20 -5.92 -5.40
N THR A 244 -9.66 -7.10 -5.70
CA THR A 244 -9.14 -7.50 -7.02
C THR A 244 -10.12 -7.20 -8.16
N ASP A 245 -11.41 -7.51 -7.95
CA ASP A 245 -12.45 -7.31 -8.97
C ASP A 245 -12.72 -5.83 -9.26
N ALA A 246 -12.76 -4.97 -8.25
CA ALA A 246 -12.93 -3.53 -8.42
C ALA A 246 -11.74 -2.93 -9.16
N LEU A 247 -10.51 -3.37 -8.84
CA LEU A 247 -9.31 -2.94 -9.56
C LEU A 247 -9.35 -3.37 -11.03
N ARG A 248 -9.75 -4.63 -11.31
CA ARG A 248 -9.90 -5.14 -12.67
C ARG A 248 -10.92 -4.35 -13.49
N LYS A 249 -12.06 -4.00 -12.89
CA LYS A 249 -13.07 -3.15 -13.54
C LYS A 249 -12.54 -1.75 -13.82
N GLY A 250 -11.86 -1.12 -12.86
CA GLY A 250 -11.21 0.18 -13.05
C GLY A 250 -10.21 0.14 -14.21
N HIS A 251 -9.39 -0.90 -14.26
CA HIS A 251 -8.46 -1.13 -15.37
C HIS A 251 -9.16 -1.29 -16.72
N GLN A 252 -10.27 -2.03 -16.78
CA GLN A 252 -11.07 -2.17 -18.01
C GLN A 252 -11.63 -0.84 -18.49
N VAL A 253 -12.09 0.03 -17.58
CA VAL A 253 -12.56 1.38 -17.93
C VAL A 253 -11.42 2.21 -18.54
N LEU A 254 -10.22 2.15 -17.98
CA LEU A 254 -9.05 2.83 -18.53
C LEU A 254 -8.65 2.29 -19.91
N GLN A 255 -8.58 0.97 -20.09
CA GLN A 255 -8.27 0.37 -21.38
C GLN A 255 -9.33 0.71 -22.44
N ALA A 256 -10.61 0.70 -22.06
CA ALA A 256 -11.70 1.08 -22.94
C ALA A 256 -11.65 2.56 -23.34
N GLU A 257 -11.13 3.43 -22.46
CA GLU A 257 -10.92 4.83 -22.79
C GLU A 257 -9.83 4.98 -23.86
N VAL A 258 -8.65 4.40 -23.63
CA VAL A 258 -7.52 4.45 -24.58
C VAL A 258 -7.88 3.84 -25.94
N GLY A 259 -8.58 2.71 -25.96
CA GLY A 259 -9.01 2.06 -27.19
C GLY A 259 -10.17 2.76 -27.89
N GLY A 260 -10.95 3.57 -27.16
CA GLY A 260 -12.19 4.18 -27.66
C GLY A 260 -12.07 5.64 -28.06
N SER A 261 -11.15 6.40 -27.49
CA SER A 261 -10.92 7.81 -27.83
C SER A 261 -9.56 8.30 -27.31
N THR A 262 -8.86 9.08 -28.13
CA THR A 262 -7.59 9.71 -27.74
C THR A 262 -7.77 11.10 -27.13
N LEU A 263 -9.01 11.54 -26.86
CA LEU A 263 -9.31 12.91 -26.45
C LEU A 263 -9.08 13.18 -24.96
N MET A 264 -9.25 12.19 -24.07
CA MET A 264 -8.95 12.36 -22.64
C MET A 264 -7.60 11.72 -22.29
N ILE A 265 -7.49 10.42 -22.54
CA ILE A 265 -6.28 9.65 -22.31
C ILE A 265 -5.82 9.09 -23.66
N LYS A 266 -4.66 9.53 -24.12
CA LYS A 266 -4.08 9.06 -25.38
C LYS A 266 -3.40 7.71 -25.20
N GLU A 267 -2.67 7.55 -24.11
CA GLU A 267 -1.85 6.37 -23.84
C GLU A 267 -1.78 6.11 -22.34
N ILE A 268 -1.75 4.83 -21.99
CA ILE A 268 -1.47 4.36 -20.63
C ILE A 268 -0.36 3.32 -20.66
N THR A 269 0.60 3.47 -19.77
CA THR A 269 1.64 2.46 -19.52
C THR A 269 1.55 2.03 -18.08
N MET A 270 1.46 0.72 -17.85
CA MET A 270 1.43 0.16 -16.50
C MET A 270 2.84 0.14 -15.94
N LEU A 271 3.01 0.69 -14.73
CA LEU A 271 4.32 0.68 -14.08
C LEU A 271 4.56 -0.67 -13.41
N ASP A 272 5.78 -1.17 -13.55
CA ASP A 272 6.29 -2.28 -12.77
C ASP A 272 6.78 -1.79 -11.39
N ARG A 273 7.36 -2.71 -10.60
CA ARG A 273 7.92 -2.38 -9.30
C ARG A 273 9.07 -1.38 -9.38
N GLU A 274 9.96 -1.55 -10.33
CA GLU A 274 11.17 -0.72 -10.50
C GLU A 274 10.82 0.73 -10.84
N GLU A 275 9.69 0.96 -11.53
CA GLU A 275 9.18 2.29 -11.83
C GLU A 275 8.25 2.85 -10.74
N ALA A 276 7.43 2.00 -10.10
CA ALA A 276 6.48 2.43 -9.08
C ALA A 276 7.15 2.87 -7.77
N GLU A 277 8.23 2.19 -7.35
CA GLU A 277 8.97 2.52 -6.13
C GLU A 277 9.57 3.94 -6.19
N PRO A 278 10.32 4.35 -7.25
CA PRO A 278 10.82 5.72 -7.41
C PRO A 278 9.72 6.76 -7.50
N MET A 279 8.59 6.47 -8.17
CA MET A 279 7.46 7.40 -8.23
C MET A 279 6.91 7.66 -6.82
N LEU A 280 6.65 6.60 -6.05
CA LEU A 280 6.14 6.74 -4.69
C LEU A 280 7.14 7.44 -3.76
N ARG A 281 8.45 7.24 -3.99
CA ARG A 281 9.52 7.91 -3.26
C ARG A 281 9.44 9.44 -3.35
N VAL A 282 8.93 10.00 -4.45
CA VAL A 282 8.74 11.46 -4.62
C VAL A 282 7.90 12.07 -3.50
N PHE A 283 6.87 11.37 -3.00
CA PHE A 283 6.01 11.87 -1.93
C PHE A 283 6.71 12.02 -0.58
N TYR A 284 7.75 11.22 -0.33
CA TYR A 284 8.39 11.14 0.97
C TYR A 284 9.72 11.91 1.03
N GLN A 285 10.39 12.09 -0.10
CA GLN A 285 11.72 12.69 -0.13
C GLN A 285 11.72 14.23 -0.23
N GLY A 286 10.57 14.80 -0.54
CA GLY A 286 10.47 16.22 -0.89
C GLY A 286 11.09 16.47 -2.26
N ILE A 287 10.57 17.44 -2.98
CA ILE A 287 11.11 17.86 -4.27
C ILE A 287 12.46 18.53 -4.00
N ASP A 288 13.50 18.15 -4.74
CA ASP A 288 14.80 18.81 -4.65
C ASP A 288 14.67 20.30 -4.93
N ASP A 289 15.12 21.11 -3.98
CA ASP A 289 15.42 22.52 -4.14
C ASP A 289 16.74 22.72 -4.92
N GLU A 290 17.06 21.85 -5.89
CA GLU A 290 18.13 22.15 -6.87
C GLU A 290 17.79 23.41 -7.69
N LEU A 291 16.53 23.86 -7.67
CA LEU A 291 16.11 25.17 -8.16
C LEU A 291 16.60 26.35 -7.29
N LEU A 292 16.93 26.14 -6.01
CA LEU A 292 17.54 27.18 -5.16
C LEU A 292 19.04 27.30 -5.40
N ASP A 293 19.75 26.20 -5.65
CA ASP A 293 21.18 26.23 -5.98
C ASP A 293 21.44 26.84 -7.36
N LEU A 294 20.55 26.62 -8.34
CA LEU A 294 20.58 27.32 -9.63
C LEU A 294 20.36 28.84 -9.50
N LYS A 295 19.56 29.28 -8.51
CA LYS A 295 19.39 30.70 -8.17
C LYS A 295 20.62 31.30 -7.49
N ALA A 296 21.39 30.50 -6.75
CA ALA A 296 22.64 30.93 -6.13
C ALA A 296 23.79 31.00 -7.14
N SER A 297 23.79 30.17 -8.19
CA SER A 297 24.79 30.23 -9.27
C SER A 297 24.54 31.32 -10.32
N LEU A 298 23.39 32.00 -10.26
CA LEU A 298 22.98 33.06 -11.20
C LEU A 298 22.96 34.47 -10.57
N ASN A 299 23.49 34.63 -9.35
CA ASN A 299 23.73 35.93 -8.71
C ASN A 299 25.22 36.15 -8.43
#